data_AF-A0A3L4X8T8-F1
#
_entry.id   AF-A0A3L4X8T8-F1
#
_cell.length_a   1.000
_cell.length_b   1.000
_cell.length_c   1.000
_cell.angle_alpha   90.00
_cell.angle_beta   90.00
_cell.angle_gamma   90.00
#
_symmetry.space_group_name_H-M   'P 1'
#
loop_
_entity.id
_entity.type
_entity.pdbx_description
1 polymer ?
#
loop_
_entity_poly.entity_id
_entity_poly.type
_entity_poly.pdbx_seq_one_letter_code
_entity_poly.pdbx_strand_id
1 'polypeptide(L)' 'MDLYEILKNIFGSNVEIGRHFPRKGRARTGQAVGKWKKQGVPEDVAILCHLDPAIPYQHPPLTNGSNGV' A
#
# COMPACT_ATOMS: atom_id res chain seq x y z
N MET A 1 -5.84 -11.59 3.39
CA MET A 1 -6.43 -10.24 3.48
C MET A 1 -5.66 -9.35 2.51
N ASP A 2 -6.34 -8.55 1.68
CA ASP A 2 -5.68 -7.60 0.76
C ASP A 2 -5.08 -6.43 1.55
N LEU A 3 -3.94 -5.90 1.11
CA LEU A 3 -3.24 -4.76 1.75
C LEU A 3 -4.18 -3.57 1.92
N TYR A 4 -5.03 -3.28 0.93
CA TYR A 4 -6.01 -2.20 1.05
C TYR A 4 -6.93 -2.39 2.28
N GLU A 5 -7.41 -3.60 2.52
CA GLU A 5 -8.31 -3.89 3.64
C GLU A 5 -7.56 -3.87 4.99
N ILE A 6 -6.29 -4.28 5.02
CA ILE A 6 -5.41 -4.12 6.21
C ILE A 6 -5.28 -2.64 6.57
N LEU A 7 -4.92 -1.80 5.60
CA LEU A 7 -4.78 -0.35 5.80
C LEU A 7 -6.13 0.28 6.20
N LYS A 8 -7.23 -0.19 5.62
CA LYS A 8 -8.57 0.28 5.96
C LYS A 8 -8.94 -0.01 7.41
N ASN A 9 -8.55 -1.16 7.94
CA ASN A 9 -8.78 -1.51 9.34
C ASN A 9 -7.89 -0.72 10.30
N ILE A 10 -6.63 -0.45 9.93
CA ILE A 10 -5.68 0.28 10.78
C ILE A 10 -6.02 1.77 10.84
N PHE A 11 -6.24 2.41 9.69
CA PHE A 11 -6.41 3.87 9.59
C PHE A 11 -7.89 4.32 9.57
N GLY A 12 -8.83 3.38 9.43
CA GLY A 12 -10.28 3.61 9.45
C GLY A 12 -10.86 4.27 8.18
N SER A 13 -10.18 5.25 7.58
CA SER A 13 -10.70 6.00 6.43
C SER A 13 -9.73 6.08 5.25
N ASN A 14 -10.26 6.22 4.04
CA ASN A 14 -9.44 6.36 2.84
C ASN A 14 -8.67 7.69 2.84
N VAL A 15 -9.22 8.70 3.53
CA VAL A 15 -8.57 10.01 3.69
C VAL A 15 -7.37 9.90 4.61
N GLU A 16 -7.50 9.17 5.72
CA GLU A 16 -6.39 8.95 6.66
C GLU A 16 -5.26 8.11 6.04
N ILE A 17 -5.61 7.03 5.31
CA ILE A 17 -4.62 6.29 4.51
C ILE A 17 -3.88 7.25 3.54
N GLY A 18 -4.62 8.12 2.85
CA GLY A 18 -4.02 9.05 1.90
C GLY A 18 -3.10 10.10 2.54
N ARG A 19 -3.37 10.50 3.79
CA ARG A 19 -2.50 11.37 4.59
C ARG A 19 -1.24 10.65 5.05
N HIS A 20 -1.36 9.39 5.44
CA HIS A 20 -0.25 8.57 5.92
C HIS A 20 0.72 8.17 4.80
N PHE A 21 0.21 7.96 3.58
CA PHE A 21 1.02 7.61 2.41
C PHE A 21 1.02 8.72 1.35
N PRO A 22 1.69 9.86 1.59
CA PRO A 22 1.74 10.96 0.63
C PRO A 22 2.56 10.56 -0.61
N ARG A 23 2.21 11.14 -1.75
CA ARG A 23 2.99 11.01 -3.00
C ARG A 23 3.58 12.37 -3.34
N LYS A 24 4.92 12.45 -3.43
CA LYS A 24 5.65 13.70 -3.71
C LYS A 24 5.31 14.83 -2.72
N GLY A 25 5.26 14.52 -1.42
CA GLY A 25 4.96 15.48 -0.36
C GLY A 25 3.50 15.94 -0.27
N ARG A 26 2.59 15.35 -1.05
CA ARG A 26 1.15 15.67 -0.99
C ARG A 26 0.35 14.43 -0.60
N ALA A 27 -0.61 14.62 0.31
CA ALA A 27 -1.55 13.59 0.67
C ALA A 27 -2.33 13.08 -0.57
N ARG A 28 -2.54 11.77 -0.65
CA ARG A 28 -3.40 11.17 -1.67
C ARG A 28 -4.86 11.43 -1.28
N THR A 29 -5.73 11.64 -2.26
CA THR A 29 -7.16 11.85 -1.97
C THR A 29 -7.84 10.54 -1.58
N GLY A 30 -8.90 10.60 -0.77
CA GLY A 30 -9.66 9.41 -0.39
C GLY A 30 -10.28 8.67 -1.60
N GLN A 31 -10.60 9.41 -2.67
CA GLN A 31 -11.05 8.82 -3.93
C GLN A 31 -9.93 8.03 -4.63
N ALA A 32 -8.71 8.56 -4.67
CA ALA A 32 -7.56 7.86 -5.24
C ALA A 32 -7.24 6.57 -4.46
N VAL A 33 -7.29 6.64 -3.13
CA VAL A 33 -7.12 5.47 -2.26
C VAL A 33 -8.24 4.45 -2.46
N GLY A 34 -9.49 4.90 -2.62
CA GLY A 34 -10.62 4.00 -2.87
C GLY A 34 -10.48 3.16 -4.14
N LYS A 35 -9.71 3.62 -5.13
CA LYS A 35 -9.41 2.84 -6.34
C LYS A 35 -8.49 1.65 -6.08
N TRP A 36 -7.68 1.66 -5.01
CA TRP A 36 -6.74 0.58 -4.70
C TRP A 36 -7.44 -0.75 -4.44
N LYS A 37 -8.67 -0.72 -3.92
CA LYS A 37 -9.51 -1.92 -3.75
C LYS A 37 -9.69 -2.74 -5.03
N LYS A 38 -9.67 -2.08 -6.19
CA LYS A 38 -9.80 -2.72 -7.51
C LYS A 38 -8.48 -2.76 -8.28
N GLN A 39 -7.63 -1.75 -8.11
CA GLN A 39 -6.42 -1.54 -8.90
C GLN A 39 -5.15 -2.07 -8.23
N GLY A 40 -5.25 -2.54 -6.99
CA GLY A 40 -4.10 -2.84 -6.15
C GLY A 40 -3.56 -1.59 -5.46
N VAL A 41 -2.93 -1.82 -4.30
CA VAL A 41 -2.16 -0.78 -3.60
C VAL A 41 -0.86 -0.55 -4.37
N PRO A 42 -0.47 0.71 -4.64
CA PRO A 42 0.77 1.01 -5.36
C PRO A 42 2.01 0.43 -4.67
N GLU A 43 2.97 -0.02 -5.49
CA GLU A 43 4.20 -0.68 -5.03
C GLU A 43 4.98 0.13 -3.98
N ASP A 44 5.06 1.46 -4.18
CA ASP A 44 5.75 2.35 -3.23
C ASP A 44 5.14 2.29 -1.82
N VAL A 45 3.81 2.17 -1.75
CA VAL A 45 3.08 2.00 -0.48
C VAL A 45 3.26 0.58 0.05
N ALA A 46 3.21 -0.44 -0.81
CA ALA A 46 3.36 -1.84 -0.40
C ALA A 46 4.73 -2.09 0.25
N ILE A 47 5.81 -1.54 -0.32
CA ILE A 47 7.16 -1.60 0.26
C ILE A 47 7.19 -0.91 1.63
N LEU A 48 6.62 0.31 1.75
CA LEU A 48 6.57 1.01 3.04
C LEU A 48 5.81 0.21 4.10
N CYS A 49 4.71 -0.43 3.72
CA CYS A 49 3.93 -1.28 4.62
C CYS A 49 4.70 -2.52 5.07
N HIS A 50 5.54 -3.09 4.21
CA HIS A 50 6.38 -4.23 4.56
C HIS A 50 7.50 -3.88 5.55
N LEU A 51 7.97 -2.62 5.52
CA LEU A 51 8.99 -2.13 6.43
C LEU A 51 8.44 -1.71 7.79
N ASP A 52 7.13 -1.49 7.91
CA ASP A 52 6.46 -1.08 9.15
C ASP A 52 5.92 -2.32 9.90
N PRO A 53 6.51 -2.69 11.06
CA PRO A 53 6.05 -3.86 11.82
C PRO A 53 4.65 -3.70 12.42
N ALA A 54 4.11 -2.47 12.49
CA ALA A 54 2.74 -2.23 12.93
C ALA A 54 1.70 -2.61 11.86
N ILE A 55 2.12 -2.74 10.60
CA ILE A 55 1.26 -3.15 9.50
C ILE A 55 1.55 -4.62 9.19
N PRO A 56 0.61 -5.55 9.43
CA PRO A 56 0.82 -6.99 9.22
C PRO A 56 0.75 -7.35 7.73
N TYR A 57 1.69 -6.81 6.95
CA TYR A 57 1.80 -7.02 5.52
C TYR A 57 3.20 -7.52 5.15
N GLN A 58 3.24 -8.63 4.43
CA GLN A 58 4.48 -9.15 3.86
C GLN A 58 4.45 -8.93 2.36
N HIS A 59 5.40 -8.13 1.86
CA HIS A 59 5.56 -7.96 0.43
C HIS A 59 6.01 -9.30 -0.16
N PRO A 60 5.40 -9.78 -1.26
CA PRO A 60 5.96 -10.93 -1.96
C PRO A 60 7.42 -10.62 -2.34
N PRO A 61 8.34 -11.59 -2.26
CA PRO A 61 9.70 -11.39 -2.74
C PRO A 61 9.61 -10.83 -4.16
N LEU A 62 10.35 -9.76 -4.43
CA LEU A 62 10.58 -9.32 -5.80
C LEU A 62 11.26 -10.51 -6.49
N THR A 63 10.49 -11.38 -7.14
CA THR A 63 11.06 -12.38 -8.03
C THR A 63 11.67 -11.57 -9.14
N ASN A 64 12.95 -11.24 -8.98
CA ASN A 64 13.80 -10.79 -10.05
C ASN A 64 13.58 -11.78 -11.19
N GLY A 65 12.91 -11.34 -12.24
CA GLY A 65 12.99 -11.97 -13.55
C GLY A 65 14.42 -11.80 -14.02
N SER A 66 15.34 -12.57 -13.46
CA SER A 66 16.70 -12.74 -13.93
C SER A 66 16.77 -14.14 -14.52
N ASN A 67 16.48 -14.18 -15.82
CA ASN A 67 16.99 -15.14 -16.81
C ASN A 67 17.67 -16.38 -16.22
N GLY A 68 16.89 -17.48 -16.16
CA GLY A 68 17.48 -18.81 -16.14
C GLY A 68 17.97 -19.14 -17.54
N VAL A 69 19.30 -19.14 -17.67
CA VAL A 69 20.20 -19.89 -18.57
C VAL A 69 19.60 -20.73 -19.71
#